data_AF-A0A945MI70-F1
#
_entry.id   AF-A0A945MI70-F1
#
_cell.length_a   1.000
_cell.length_b   1.000
_cell.length_c   1.000
_cell.angle_alpha   90.00
_cell.angle_beta   90.00
_cell.angle_gamma   90.00
#
_symmetry.space_group_name_H-M   'P 1'
#
loop_
_entity.id
_entity.type
_entity.pdbx_description
1 polymer ?
#
loop_
_entity_poly.entity_id
_entity_poly.type
_entity_poly.pdbx_seq_one_letter_code
_entity_poly.pdbx_strand_id
1 'polypeptide(L)' 'KIKTYGDHRIAMTFAIAGLISKEEIELDNPDCVSISFPKFYQELERLKK' A
#
# COMPACT_ATOMS: atom_id res chain seq x y z
N LYS A 1 -9.08 -9.35 2.17
CA LYS A 1 -7.64 -9.27 2.52
C LYS A 1 -6.77 -9.82 1.40
N ILE A 2 -5.87 -9.01 0.83
CA ILE A 2 -4.96 -9.36 -0.27
C ILE A 2 -3.63 -9.84 0.31
N LYS A 3 -3.07 -10.91 -0.28
CA LYS A 3 -1.77 -11.48 0.09
C LYS A 3 -0.63 -10.75 -0.62
N THR A 4 0.30 -10.17 0.13
CA THR A 4 1.47 -9.46 -0.41
C THR A 4 2.66 -10.37 -0.69
N TYR A 5 2.69 -11.56 -0.08
CA TYR A 5 3.82 -12.51 -0.16
C TYR A 5 5.17 -11.90 0.26
N GLY A 6 5.16 -10.81 1.04
CA GLY A 6 6.36 -10.05 1.39
C GLY A 6 6.93 -9.20 0.25
N ASP A 7 6.27 -9.13 -0.90
CA ASP A 7 6.66 -8.26 -2.00
C ASP A 7 6.09 -6.85 -1.80
N HIS A 8 6.98 -5.91 -1.50
CA HIS A 8 6.68 -4.50 -1.30
C HIS A 8 5.98 -3.86 -2.50
N ARG A 9 6.21 -4.37 -3.72
CA ARG A 9 5.58 -3.85 -4.95
C ARG A 9 4.10 -4.19 -4.97
N ILE A 10 3.74 -5.42 -4.59
CA ILE A 10 2.33 -5.83 -4.48
C ILE A 10 1.60 -4.94 -3.47
N ALA A 11 2.22 -4.73 -2.30
CA ALA A 11 1.65 -3.87 -1.26
C ALA A 11 1.47 -2.41 -1.75
N MET A 12 2.48 -1.83 -2.42
CA MET A 12 2.37 -0.48 -2.99
C MET A 12 1.30 -0.38 -4.09
N THR A 13 1.25 -1.35 -5.01
CA THR A 13 0.25 -1.37 -6.10
C THR A 13 -1.17 -1.34 -5.55
N PHE A 14 -1.47 -2.21 -4.58
CA PHE A 14 -2.81 -2.26 -4.00
C PHE A 14 -3.11 -1.10 -3.05
N ALA A 15 -2.10 -0.50 -2.40
CA ALA A 15 -2.29 0.74 -1.65
C ALA A 15 -2.74 1.89 -2.56
N ILE A 16 -2.17 2.01 -3.76
CA ILE A 16 -2.63 3.00 -4.75
C ILE A 16 -4.01 2.63 -5.31
N ALA A 17 -4.25 1.36 -5.65
CA ALA A 17 -5.56 0.93 -6.13
C ALA A 17 -6.67 1.19 -5.10
N GLY A 18 -6.37 1.07 -3.82
CA GLY A 18 -7.29 1.34 -2.71
C GLY A 18 -7.76 2.80 -2.65
N LEU A 19 -7.02 3.74 -3.25
CA LEU A 19 -7.41 5.16 -3.26
C LEU A 19 -8.62 5.46 -4.14
N ILE A 20 -8.86 4.62 -5.15
CA ILE A 20 -9.95 4.80 -6.13
C ILE A 20 -10.98 3.67 -6.07
N SER A 21 -10.72 2.65 -5.26
CA SER A 21 -11.62 1.52 -5.08
C SER A 21 -12.90 1.96 -4.38
N LYS A 22 -14.04 1.44 -4.83
CA LYS A 22 -15.34 1.60 -4.13
C LYS A 22 -15.47 0.70 -2.90
N GLU A 23 -14.63 -0.33 -2.84
CA GLU A 23 -14.58 -1.31 -1.77
C GLU A 23 -13.26 -1.18 -1.00
N GLU A 24 -13.30 -1.49 0.29
CA GLU A 24 -12.13 -1.45 1.14
C GLU A 24 -11.10 -2.53 0.72
N ILE A 25 -9.86 -2.10 0.48
CA ILE A 25 -8.74 -2.99 0.21
C ILE A 25 -7.93 -3.18 1.48
N GLU A 26 -8.03 -4.37 2.08
CA GLU A 26 -7.21 -4.76 3.22
C GLU A 26 -5.99 -5.58 2.76
N LEU A 27 -4.77 -5.20 3.17
CA LEU A 27 -3.54 -5.95 2.90
C LEU A 27 -3.17 -6.84 4.10
N ASP A 28 -2.56 -7.99 3.88
CA ASP A 28 -2.07 -8.85 4.97
C ASP A 28 -0.76 -8.41 5.60
N ASN A 29 0.11 -7.75 4.82
CA ASN A 29 1.33 -7.13 5.33
C ASN A 29 1.60 -5.80 4.61
N PRO A 30 0.91 -4.71 5.00
CA PRO A 30 1.14 -3.38 4.45
C PRO A 30 2.56 -2.84 4.76
N ASP A 31 3.15 -3.21 5.90
CA ASP A 31 4.45 -2.67 6.34
C ASP A 31 5.64 -3.14 5.48
N CYS A 32 5.48 -4.18 4.66
CA CYS A 32 6.55 -4.66 3.77
C CYS A 32 7.00 -3.60 2.75
N VAL A 33 6.18 -2.58 2.46
CA VAL A 33 6.60 -1.44 1.62
C VAL A 33 7.86 -0.74 2.15
N SER A 34 8.09 -0.80 3.47
CA SER A 34 9.23 -0.14 4.10
C SER A 34 10.58 -0.74 3.73
N ILE A 35 10.62 -1.97 3.19
CA ILE A 35 11.84 -2.62 2.72
C ILE A 35 12.51 -1.81 1.60
N SER A 36 11.70 -1.28 0.68
CA SER A 36 12.19 -0.47 -0.46
C SER A 36 11.91 1.01 -0.29
N PHE A 37 10.83 1.36 0.40
CA PHE A 37 10.37 2.75 0.53
C PHE A 37 9.76 3.02 1.93
N PRO A 38 10.61 3.23 2.95
CA PRO A 38 10.19 3.43 4.35
C PRO A 38 9.12 4.51 4.57
N LYS A 39 9.12 5.56 3.74
CA LYS A 39 8.21 6.71 3.86
C LYS A 39 7.01 6.65 2.91
N PHE A 40 6.76 5.51 2.26
CA PHE A 40 5.72 5.37 1.23
C PHE A 40 4.34 5.91 1.68
N TYR A 41 3.82 5.47 2.82
CA TYR A 41 2.51 5.92 3.30
C TYR A 41 2.49 7.38 3.71
N GLN A 42 3.61 7.91 4.25
CA GLN A 42 3.71 9.33 4.59
C GLN A 42 3.66 10.21 3.32
N GLU A 43 4.40 9.82 2.28
CA GLU A 43 4.36 10.52 1.00
C GLU A 43 3.01 10.38 0.31
N LEU A 44 2.38 9.20 0.41
CA LEU A 44 1.05 8.99 -0.14
C LEU A 44 0.02 9.90 0.53
N GLU A 45 0.08 10.03 1.85
CA GLU A 45 -0.79 10.92 2.62
C GLU A 45 -0.49 12.40 2.34
N ARG A 46 0.78 12.77 2.15
CA ARG A 46 1.16 14.13 1.73
C ARG A 46 0.61 14.51 0.36
N LEU A 47 0.42 13.54 -0.54
CA LEU A 47 -0.09 13.76 -1.90
C LEU A 47 -1.61 13.72 -2.00
N LYS A 48 -2.28 13.04 -1.08
CA LYS A 48 -3.74 13.08 -0.94
C LYS A 48 -4.15 14.49 -0.52
N LYS A 49 -5.03 15.10 -1.31
CA LYS A 49 -5.65 16.40 -1.01
C LYS A 49 -6.95 16.20 -0.24
#